data_AF-A0A926AD53-F1
#
_entry.id   AF-A0A926AD53-F1
#
_cell.length_a   1.000
_cell.length_b   1.000
_cell.length_c   1.000
_cell.angle_alpha   90.00
_cell.angle_beta   90.00
_cell.angle_gamma   90.00
#
_symmetry.space_group_name_H-M   'P 1'
#
loop_
_entity.id
_entity.type
_entity.pdbx_description
1 polymer ?
#
loop_
_entity_poly.entity_id
_entity_poly.type
_entity_poly.pdbx_seq_one_letter_code
_entity_poly.pdbx_strand_id
1 'polypeptide(L)' 'MKVSGFTFVRNGNKLGYPFVQSIRSILPIVDEFVVALGPSDDGTEEMLRAINDPKIRIIPTHWNERIRNDYSMKGFVYGQ' A
#
# COMPACT_ATOMS: atom_id res chain seq x y z
N MET A 1 -3.85 8.67 -23.81
CA MET A 1 -4.52 7.93 -22.72
C MET A 1 -3.64 8.07 -21.49
N LYS A 2 -4.21 8.23 -20.28
CA LYS A 2 -3.43 8.26 -19.02
C LYS A 2 -3.75 6.99 -18.20
N VAL A 3 -2.74 6.39 -17.58
CA VAL A 3 -2.85 5.15 -16.80
C VAL A 3 -2.32 5.39 -15.38
N SER A 4 -3.17 5.18 -14.39
CA SER A 4 -2.83 5.27 -12.97
C SER A 4 -2.78 3.86 -12.37
N GLY A 5 -1.65 3.48 -11.79
CA GLY A 5 -1.55 2.27 -10.96
C GLY A 5 -1.85 2.59 -9.50
N PHE A 6 -2.36 1.60 -8.76
CA PHE A 6 -2.57 1.74 -7.32
C PHE A 6 -2.27 0.45 -6.57
N THR A 7 -1.90 0.58 -5.31
CA THR A 7 -1.79 -0.53 -4.35
C THR A 7 -1.98 -0.03 -2.92
N PHE A 8 -2.16 -0.96 -1.99
CA PHE A 8 -2.08 -0.70 -0.55
C PHE A 8 -1.05 -1.63 0.07
N VAL A 9 -0.35 -1.15 1.09
CA VAL A 9 0.64 -1.95 1.81
C VAL A 9 0.67 -1.56 3.27
N ARG A 10 0.78 -2.56 4.14
CA ARG A 10 1.01 -2.43 5.58
C ARG A 10 1.98 -3.53 5.98
N ASN A 11 3.03 -3.18 6.72
CA ASN A 11 4.03 -4.14 7.20
C ASN A 11 4.58 -5.04 6.08
N GLY A 12 4.90 -4.45 4.93
CA GLY A 12 5.33 -5.18 3.74
C GLY A 12 6.65 -5.93 3.93
N ASN A 13 7.56 -5.36 4.72
CA ASN A 13 8.86 -5.97 5.01
C ASN A 13 8.71 -7.16 5.96
N LYS A 14 8.01 -6.98 7.08
CA LYS A 14 7.74 -8.02 8.09
C LYS A 14 6.96 -9.20 7.53
N LEU A 15 6.02 -8.93 6.61
CA LEU A 15 5.23 -9.96 5.94
C LEU A 15 5.95 -10.59 4.73
N GLY A 16 7.16 -10.12 4.40
CA GLY A 16 7.97 -10.68 3.32
C GLY A 16 7.40 -10.43 1.92
N TYR A 17 6.58 -9.39 1.74
CA TYR A 17 6.06 -9.04 0.43
C TYR A 17 7.14 -8.40 -0.44
N PRO A 18 7.32 -8.83 -1.70
CA PRO A 18 8.28 -8.23 -2.63
C PRO A 18 7.72 -6.92 -3.25
N PHE A 19 7.22 -6.01 -2.41
CA PHE A 19 6.50 -4.83 -2.86
C PHE A 19 7.41 -3.84 -3.62
N VAL A 20 8.69 -3.71 -3.24
CA VAL A 20 9.65 -2.85 -3.94
C VAL A 20 9.85 -3.32 -5.39
N GLN A 21 10.03 -4.63 -5.58
CA GLN A 21 10.22 -5.25 -6.90
C GLN A 21 8.95 -5.13 -7.74
N SER A 22 7.78 -5.38 -7.12
CA SER A 22 6.48 -5.22 -7.77
C SER A 22 6.26 -3.77 -8.25
N ILE A 23 6.52 -2.78 -7.41
CA ILE A 23 6.40 -1.36 -7.77
C ILE A 23 7.37 -1.02 -8.91
N ARG A 24 8.64 -1.44 -8.82
CA ARG A 24 9.61 -1.20 -9.90
C ARG A 24 9.18 -1.80 -11.24
N SER A 25 8.52 -2.95 -11.24
CA SER A 25 8.04 -3.58 -12.48
C SER A 25 6.90 -2.81 -13.16
N ILE A 26 6.05 -2.10 -12.41
CA ILE A 26 4.87 -1.42 -12.96
C ILE A 26 5.16 0.04 -13.35
N LEU A 27 6.14 0.71 -12.72
CA LEU A 27 6.51 2.11 -13.01
C LEU A 27 6.75 2.45 -14.50
N PRO A 28 7.33 1.57 -15.34
CA PRO A 28 7.55 1.87 -16.75
C PRO A 28 6.28 2.02 -17.58
N ILE A 29 5.16 1.44 -17.14
CA ILE A 29 3.92 1.35 -17.94
C ILE A 29 2.77 2.24 -17.42
N VAL A 30 3.00 3.00 -16.36
CA VAL A 30 2.01 3.92 -15.77
C VAL A 30 2.51 5.36 -15.80
N ASP A 31 1.57 6.31 -15.80
CA ASP A 31 1.86 7.73 -15.65
C ASP A 31 2.02 8.14 -14.18
N GLU A 32 1.27 7.49 -13.27
CA GLU A 32 1.39 7.65 -11.82
C GLU A 32 1.17 6.32 -11.09
N PHE A 33 1.69 6.22 -9.88
CA PHE A 33 1.51 5.05 -9.01
C PHE A 33 1.18 5.47 -7.58
N VAL A 34 -0.06 5.21 -7.15
CA VAL A 34 -0.55 5.61 -5.83
C VAL A 34 -0.42 4.47 -4.83
N VAL A 35 0.23 4.73 -3.69
CA VAL A 35 0.41 3.76 -2.61
C VAL A 35 -0.35 4.21 -1.38
N ALA A 36 -1.43 3.50 -1.03
CA ALA A 36 -2.12 3.64 0.23
C ALA A 36 -1.33 2.90 1.33
N LEU A 37 -0.53 3.66 2.08
CA LEU A 37 0.36 3.12 3.11
C LEU A 37 -0.39 3.06 4.44
N GLY A 38 -0.63 1.84 4.94
CA GLY A 38 -1.15 1.64 6.30
C GLY A 38 -0.06 1.85 7.36
N PRO A 39 -0.45 2.01 8.65
CA PRO A 39 0.50 2.18 9.74
C PRO A 39 1.46 0.99 9.80
N SER A 40 2.74 1.25 9.61
CA SER A 40 3.78 0.22 9.52
C SER A 40 4.92 0.50 10.50
N ASP A 41 5.44 -0.54 11.13
CA ASP A 41 6.48 -0.48 12.16
C ASP A 41 7.77 -1.25 11.78
N ASP A 42 7.94 -1.53 10.48
CA ASP A 42 8.89 -2.52 9.98
C ASP A 42 9.84 -2.01 8.89
N GLY A 43 9.92 -0.71 8.66
CA GLY A 43 10.76 -0.13 7.61
C GLY A 43 10.07 -0.02 6.23
N THR A 44 8.79 -0.39 6.11
CA THR A 44 8.08 -0.37 4.83
C THR A 44 8.04 1.03 4.20
N GLU A 45 7.83 2.08 5.01
CA GLU A 45 7.76 3.45 4.50
C GLU A 45 9.12 3.92 3.94
N GLU A 46 10.19 3.62 4.66
CA GLU A 46 11.56 3.94 4.29
C GLU A 46 11.94 3.25 2.98
N MET A 47 11.61 1.97 2.85
CA MET A 47 11.82 1.19 1.64
C MET A 47 11.03 1.74 0.44
N LEU A 48 9.78 2.16 0.65
CA LEU A 48 8.96 2.80 -0.40
C LEU A 48 9.59 4.13 -0.84
N ARG A 49 9.95 4.99 0.12
CA ARG A 49 10.56 6.29 -0.18
C ARG A 49 11.93 6.15 -0.85
N ALA A 50 12.68 5.11 -0.51
CA ALA A 50 13.96 4.80 -1.14
C ALA A 50 13.85 4.39 -2.62
N ILE A 51 12.65 4.06 -3.13
CA ILE A 51 12.46 3.86 -4.58
C ILE A 51 12.73 5.17 -5.34
N ASN A 52 12.43 6.31 -4.72
CA ASN A 52 12.76 7.65 -5.21
C ASN A 52 12.36 7.91 -6.68
N ASP A 53 11.16 7.45 -7.06
CA ASP A 53 10.60 7.68 -8.39
C ASP A 53 9.50 8.76 -8.31
N PRO A 54 9.54 9.80 -9.19
CA PRO A 54 8.59 10.91 -9.14
C PRO A 54 7.15 10.52 -9.47
N LYS A 55 6.91 9.35 -10.09
CA LYS A 55 5.56 8.85 -10.36
C LYS A 55 4.87 8.30 -9.10
N ILE A 56 5.63 8.00 -8.05
CA ILE A 56 5.09 7.41 -6.82
C ILE A 56 4.47 8.49 -5.95
N ARG A 57 3.21 8.30 -5.59
CA ARG A 57 2.49 9.12 -4.64
C ARG A 57 2.04 8.28 -3.44
N ILE A 58 2.64 8.54 -2.29
CA ILE A 58 2.32 7.84 -1.04
C ILE A 58 1.20 8.60 -0.31
N ILE A 59 0.13 7.89 0.02
CA ILE A 59 -0.99 8.39 0.82
C ILE A 59 -0.99 7.60 2.14
N PRO A 60 -0.64 8.23 3.28
CA PRO A 60 -0.81 7.61 4.58
C PRO A 60 -2.29 7.33 4.85
N THR A 61 -2.60 6.12 5.32
CA THR A 61 -3.96 5.68 5.64
C THR A 61 -4.02 5.14 7.06
N HIS A 62 -5.21 5.19 7.66
CA HIS A 62 -5.48 4.55 8.93
C HIS A 62 -6.37 3.34 8.70
N TRP A 63 -5.92 2.18 9.16
CA TRP A 63 -6.70 0.95 8.98
C TRP A 63 -7.65 0.78 10.15
N ASN A 64 -8.90 0.39 9.87
CA ASN A 64 -9.86 0.12 10.92
C ASN A 64 -9.61 -1.28 11.50
N GLU A 65 -9.14 -1.33 12.74
CA GLU A 65 -8.83 -2.57 13.46
C GLU A 65 -10.02 -3.12 14.24
N ARG A 66 -11.22 -2.55 14.07
CA ARG A 66 -12.43 -3.06 14.71
C ARG A 66 -12.97 -4.26 13.94
N ILE A 67 -13.23 -5.35 14.67
CA ILE A 67 -14.02 -6.47 14.16
C ILE A 67 -15.48 -6.02 14.06
N ARG A 68 -16.09 -6.21 12.89
CA ARG A 68 -17.55 -6.14 12.79
C ARG A 68 -18.12 -7.43 13.38
N ASN A 69 -18.90 -7.27 14.44
CA ASN A 69 -19.56 -8.37 15.16
C ASN A 69 -21.07 -8.43 14.83
N ASP A 70 -21.53 -7.72 13.80
CA ASP A 70 -22.93 -7.79 13.37
C ASP A 70 -23.23 -9.11 12.65
N TYR A 71 -24.51 -9.50 12.62
CA TYR A 71 -24.96 -10.78 12.06
C TYR A 71 -24.73 -10.89 10.54
N SER A 72 -24.35 -9.80 9.86
CA SER A 72 -24.15 -9.75 8.40
C SER A 72 -22.71 -9.95 7.95
N MET A 73 -21.70 -9.54 8.73
CA MET A 73 -20.29 -9.70 8.38
C MET A 73 -19.44 -9.94 9.63
N LYS A 74 -18.89 -11.16 9.76
CA LYS A 74 -17.84 -11.46 10.76
C LYS A 74 -16.47 -11.24 10.13
N GLY A 75 -15.74 -10.23 10.59
CA GLY A 75 -14.37 -9.99 10.14
C GLY A 75 -13.86 -8.57 10.37
N PHE A 76 -12.59 -8.38 10.06
CA PHE A 76 -11.96 -7.06 10.02
C PHE A 76 -12.18 -6.43 8.65
N VAL A 77 -12.53 -5.14 8.63
CA VAL A 77 -12.56 -4.32 7.41
C VAL A 77 -11.45 -3.29 7.56
N TYR A 78 -10.29 -3.57 6.96
CA TYR A 78 -9.10 -2.76 7.19
C TYR A 78 -9.05 -1.48 6.35
N GLY A 79 -9.72 -1.42 5.20
CA GLY A 79 -9.77 -0.23 4.35
C GLY A 79 -11.03 0.61 4.60
N GLN A 80 -10.85 1.87 5.02
CA GLN A 80 -11.87 2.93 4.96
C GLN A 80 -11.26 4.19 4.36
#